data_AF-M9M7T3-F1
#
_entry.id   AF-M9M7T3-F1
#
_cell.length_a   1.000
_cell.length_b   1.000
_cell.length_c   1.000
_cell.angle_alpha   90.00
_cell.angle_beta   90.00
_cell.angle_gamma   90.00
#
_symmetry.space_group_name_H-M   'P 1'
#
loop_
_entity.id
_entity.type
_entity.pdbx_description
1 polymer ?
#
loop_
_entity_poly.entity_id
_entity_poly.type
_entity_poly.pdbx_seq_one_letter_code
_entity_poly.pdbx_strand_id
1 'polypeptide(L)'
;MELIGKCQATYLIDSDWDYAYTGAADHPILNNLDPLKIAKRLPLESLASIVKVLVLSATDIEMLAENLTSLDVVVHKHRNENSLDIIPKNIHKWSSLQK
;
A
#
# COMPACT_ATOMS: atom_id res chain seq x y z
N MET A 1 -4.25 -3.37 -9.95
CA MET A 1 -2.91 -4.00 -9.75
C MET A 1 -1.91 -3.64 -10.85
N GLU A 2 -2.37 -3.28 -12.05
CA GLU A 2 -1.52 -2.98 -13.21
C GLU A 2 -0.53 -1.82 -12.95
N LEU A 3 -0.94 -0.77 -12.23
CA LEU A 3 -0.08 0.39 -11.93
C LEU A 3 1.04 0.06 -10.93
N ILE A 4 0.72 -0.65 -9.84
CA ILE A 4 1.72 -1.12 -8.85
C ILE A 4 2.70 -2.10 -9.52
N GLY A 5 2.21 -3.00 -10.38
CA GLY A 5 3.05 -3.90 -11.15
C GLY A 5 3.96 -3.18 -12.16
N LYS A 6 3.43 -2.21 -12.91
CA LYS A 6 4.18 -1.39 -13.89
C LYS A 6 5.33 -0.63 -13.24
N CYS A 7 5.11 -0.06 -12.07
CA CYS A 7 6.13 0.68 -11.31
C CYS A 7 6.99 -0.22 -10.42
N GLN A 8 6.87 -1.56 -10.54
CA GLN A 8 7.51 -2.55 -9.67
C GLN A 8 7.47 -2.17 -8.19
N ALA A 9 6.33 -1.61 -7.77
CA ALA A 9 6.22 -0.99 -6.48
C ALA A 9 6.08 -2.05 -5.39
N THR A 10 6.86 -1.89 -4.32
CA THR A 10 6.66 -2.68 -3.09
C THR A 10 5.73 -1.93 -2.15
N TYR A 11 4.96 -2.66 -1.37
CA TYR A 11 3.90 -2.08 -0.57
C TYR A 11 3.73 -2.77 0.78
N LEU A 12 3.12 -2.01 1.69
CA LEU A 12 2.39 -2.48 2.85
C LEU A 12 0.94 -2.01 2.68
N ILE A 13 -0.01 -2.94 2.73
CA ILE A 13 -1.44 -2.65 2.64
C ILE A 13 -2.09 -3.14 3.93
N ASP A 14 -2.66 -2.21 4.68
CA ASP A 14 -3.36 -2.48 5.93
C ASP A 14 -4.84 -2.77 5.64
N SER A 15 -5.35 -3.84 6.25
CA SER A 15 -6.78 -4.09 6.41
C SER A 15 -7.22 -3.72 7.82
N ASP A 16 -8.41 -4.14 8.24
CA ASP A 16 -8.92 -3.89 9.61
C ASP A 16 -8.10 -4.62 10.69
N TRP A 17 -7.42 -5.72 10.31
CA TRP A 17 -6.61 -6.54 11.23
C TRP A 17 -5.35 -7.09 10.57
N ASP A 18 -5.54 -7.77 9.44
CA ASP A 18 -4.44 -8.40 8.68
C ASP A 18 -3.82 -7.41 7.68
N TYR A 19 -2.71 -7.80 7.07
CA TYR A 19 -1.99 -6.94 6.12
C TYR A 19 -1.41 -7.72 4.94
N ALA A 20 -1.20 -7.04 3.81
CA ALA A 20 -0.43 -7.56 2.69
C ALA A 20 0.88 -6.79 2.56
N TYR A 21 1.96 -7.49 2.25
CA TYR A 21 3.29 -6.91 2.25
C TYR A 21 4.15 -7.51 1.13
N THR A 22 4.91 -6.69 0.42
CA THR A 22 5.83 -7.11 -0.66
C THR A 22 7.22 -6.49 -0.55
N GLY A 23 7.49 -5.70 0.49
CA GLY A 23 8.82 -5.13 0.73
C GLY A 23 9.84 -6.16 1.24
N ALA A 24 11.04 -5.68 1.56
CA ALA A 24 12.14 -6.50 2.06
C ALA A 24 11.79 -7.15 3.42
N ALA A 25 12.20 -8.40 3.62
CA ALA A 25 11.86 -9.14 4.84
C ALA A 25 12.49 -8.54 6.13
N ASP A 26 13.55 -7.76 5.98
CA ASP A 26 14.28 -7.05 7.04
C ASP A 26 13.89 -5.56 7.14
N HIS A 27 12.86 -5.12 6.42
CA HIS A 27 12.46 -3.72 6.45
C HIS A 27 11.98 -3.32 7.86
N PRO A 28 12.48 -2.20 8.43
CA PRO A 28 12.23 -1.83 9.83
C PRO A 28 10.75 -1.59 10.15
N ILE A 29 9.94 -1.27 9.15
CA ILE A 29 8.49 -1.08 9.33
C ILE A 29 7.78 -2.29 9.91
N LEU A 30 8.25 -3.51 9.64
CA LEU A 30 7.63 -4.74 10.15
C LEU A 30 7.72 -4.82 11.68
N ASN A 31 8.73 -4.19 12.29
CA ASN A 31 8.87 -4.12 13.74
C ASN A 31 7.85 -3.17 14.39
N ASN A 32 7.37 -2.19 13.62
CA ASN A 32 6.41 -1.18 14.09
C ASN A 32 4.96 -1.54 13.75
N LEU A 33 4.77 -2.34 12.70
CA LEU A 33 3.45 -2.69 12.15
C LEU A 33 2.62 -3.53 13.13
N ASP A 34 3.20 -4.63 13.61
CA ASP A 34 2.52 -5.57 14.51
C ASP A 34 3.50 -6.03 15.60
N PRO A 35 3.75 -5.18 16.62
CA PRO A 35 4.69 -5.50 17.69
C PRO A 35 4.30 -6.76 18.47
N LEU A 36 3.00 -7.10 18.50
CA LEU A 36 2.46 -8.25 19.23
C LEU A 36 2.42 -9.54 18.37
N LYS A 37 2.66 -9.43 17.06
CA LYS A 37 2.65 -10.55 16.10
C LYS A 37 1.32 -11.32 16.08
N ILE A 38 0.20 -10.59 16.19
CA ILE A 38 -1.16 -11.15 16.21
C ILE A 38 -1.91 -10.98 14.88
N ALA A 39 -1.41 -10.16 13.97
CA ALA A 39 -1.91 -10.00 12.62
C ALA A 39 -1.26 -11.00 11.68
N LYS A 40 -2.00 -11.41 10.65
CA LYS A 40 -1.48 -12.30 9.61
C LYS A 40 -1.07 -11.48 8.39
N ARG A 41 0.08 -11.84 7.83
CA ARG A 41 0.43 -11.45 6.47
C ARG A 41 -0.36 -12.32 5.49
N LEU A 42 -1.27 -11.72 4.75
CA LEU A 42 -2.12 -12.38 3.76
C LEU A 42 -1.76 -11.93 2.34
N PRO A 43 -2.07 -12.74 1.31
CA PRO A 43 -2.16 -12.24 -0.06
C PRO A 43 -3.14 -11.07 -0.14
N LEU A 44 -2.88 -10.10 -1.00
CA LEU A 44 -3.73 -8.91 -1.14
C LEU A 44 -5.19 -9.27 -1.42
N GLU A 45 -5.41 -10.30 -2.22
CA GLU A 45 -6.72 -10.80 -2.64
C GLU A 45 -7.51 -11.43 -1.49
N SER A 46 -6.84 -11.71 -0.38
CA SER A 46 -7.44 -12.28 0.84
C SER A 46 -7.74 -11.23 1.91
N LEU A 47 -7.34 -9.97 1.72
CA LEU A 47 -7.71 -8.89 2.63
C LEU A 47 -9.21 -8.55 2.48
N ALA A 48 -9.93 -8.51 3.59
CA ALA A 48 -11.36 -8.22 3.60
C ALA A 48 -11.68 -6.75 3.29
N SER A 49 -10.72 -5.86 3.56
CA SER A 49 -10.83 -4.42 3.38
C SER A 49 -9.45 -3.81 3.16
N ILE A 50 -9.39 -2.57 2.65
CA ILE A 50 -8.15 -1.81 2.52
C ILE A 50 -8.35 -0.47 3.22
N VAL A 51 -7.63 -0.28 4.32
CA VAL A 51 -7.70 0.90 5.17
C VAL A 51 -6.62 1.90 4.76
N LYS A 52 -5.41 1.41 4.48
CA LYS A 52 -4.27 2.22 4.09
C LYS A 52 -3.37 1.44 3.14
N VAL A 53 -2.74 2.15 2.20
CA VAL A 53 -1.64 1.61 1.39
C VAL A 53 -0.42 2.51 1.59
N LEU A 54 0.71 1.89 1.94
CA LEU A 54 2.01 2.51 1.94
C LEU A 54 2.85 1.90 0.83
N VAL A 55 3.24 2.70 -0.15
CA VAL A 55 4.23 2.35 -1.16
C VAL A 55 5.61 2.57 -0.54
N LEU A 56 6.38 1.49 -0.42
CA LEU A 56 7.71 1.47 0.21
C LEU A 56 8.82 1.75 -0.79
N SER A 57 8.61 1.37 -2.05
CA SER A 57 9.49 1.68 -3.16
C SER A 57 8.72 1.59 -4.47
N ALA A 58 9.21 2.26 -5.51
CA ALA A 58 8.77 2.13 -6.89
C ALA A 58 9.91 2.53 -7.82
N THR A 59 9.96 1.99 -9.04
CA THR A 59 10.91 2.40 -10.08
C THR A 59 10.61 3.81 -10.61
N ASP A 60 9.35 4.24 -10.54
CA ASP A 60 8.92 5.60 -10.88
C ASP A 60 7.80 6.05 -9.92
N ILE A 61 8.19 6.67 -8.81
CA ILE A 61 7.27 7.13 -7.76
C ILE A 61 6.43 8.33 -8.21
N GLU A 62 6.94 9.14 -9.14
CA GLU A 62 6.25 10.34 -9.63
C GLU A 62 5.11 9.92 -10.55
N MET A 63 5.39 9.06 -11.53
CA MET A 63 4.37 8.49 -12.40
C MET A 63 3.29 7.78 -11.58
N LEU A 64 3.69 7.03 -10.55
CA LEU A 64 2.75 6.36 -9.65
C LEU A 64 1.86 7.41 -8.93
N ALA A 65 2.46 8.43 -8.32
CA ALA A 65 1.72 9.47 -7.60
C ALA A 65 0.75 10.23 -8.52
N GLU A 66 1.19 10.62 -9.73
CA GLU A 66 0.38 11.32 -10.71
C GLU A 66 -0.83 10.50 -11.15
N ASN A 67 -0.65 9.21 -11.47
CA ASN A 67 -1.76 8.34 -11.86
C ASN A 67 -2.76 8.14 -10.70
N LEU A 68 -2.28 8.09 -9.46
CA LEU A 68 -3.13 7.96 -8.27
C LEU A 68 -4.00 9.20 -8.04
N THR A 69 -3.63 10.39 -8.53
CA THR A 69 -4.46 11.60 -8.40
C THR A 69 -5.80 11.50 -9.13
N SER A 70 -5.91 10.62 -10.12
CA SER A 70 -7.16 10.36 -10.87
C SER A 70 -8.16 9.48 -10.10
N LEU A 71 -7.75 8.94 -8.95
CA LEU A 71 -8.54 8.01 -8.16
C LEU A 71 -9.19 8.71 -6.96
N ASP A 72 -10.23 8.07 -6.39
CA ASP A 72 -10.95 8.56 -5.21
C ASP A 72 -10.15 8.29 -3.90
N VAL A 73 -8.94 8.84 -3.84
CA VAL A 73 -7.93 8.58 -2.80
C VAL A 73 -7.29 9.90 -2.36
N VAL A 74 -6.63 9.86 -1.21
CA VAL A 74 -5.72 10.92 -0.74
C VAL A 74 -4.31 10.37 -0.82
N VAL A 75 -3.41 11.08 -1.51
CA VAL A 75 -1.99 10.70 -1.64
C VAL A 75 -1.14 11.68 -0.83
N HIS A 76 -0.33 11.16 0.09
CA HIS A 76 0.70 11.92 0.79
C HIS A 76 2.07 11.40 0.38
N LYS A 77 2.91 12.29 -0.13
CA LYS A 77 4.26 11.95 -0.57
C LYS A 77 5.29 12.36 0.46
N HIS A 78 6.10 11.40 0.90
CA HIS A 78 7.22 11.66 1.81
C HIS A 78 8.49 11.85 0.98
N ARG A 79 8.81 13.11 0.67
CA ARG A 79 9.95 13.46 -0.21
C ARG A 79 11.31 12.96 0.30
N ASN A 80 11.44 12.74 1.61
CA ASN A 80 12.69 12.30 2.23
C ASN A 80 12.88 10.77 2.18
N GLU A 81 11.82 10.00 1.95
CA GLU A 81 11.81 8.54 2.10
C GLU A 81 11.47 7.81 0.80
N ASN A 82 11.22 8.54 -0.29
CA ASN A 82 10.77 8.00 -1.58
C ASN A 82 9.56 7.04 -1.46
N SER A 83 8.66 7.35 -0.51
CA SER A 83 7.49 6.57 -0.16
C SER A 83 6.20 7.38 -0.35
N LEU A 84 5.09 6.67 -0.58
CA LEU A 84 3.76 7.26 -0.73
C LEU A 84 2.79 6.61 0.25
N ASP A 85 2.11 7.43 1.04
CA ASP A 85 0.89 7.00 1.73
C ASP A 85 -0.31 7.26 0.81
N ILE A 86 -1.19 6.28 0.72
CA ILE A 86 -2.42 6.35 -0.05
C ILE A 86 -3.56 5.92 0.88
N ILE A 87 -4.54 6.82 1.03
CA ILE A 87 -5.70 6.59 1.89
C ILE A 87 -6.95 6.60 0.99
N PRO A 88 -7.71 5.49 0.90
CA PRO A 88 -8.98 5.48 0.19
C PRO A 88 -9.96 6.46 0.84
N LYS A 89 -10.61 7.31 0.04
CA LYS A 89 -11.71 8.15 0.55
C LYS A 89 -12.97 7.33 0.82
N ASN A 90 -13.10 6.18 0.16
CA ASN A 90 -14.15 5.20 0.40
C ASN A 90 -13.58 3.78 0.33
N ILE A 91 -13.48 3.14 1.49
CA ILE A 91 -12.92 1.78 1.68
C ILE A 91 -13.62 0.77 0.76
N HIS A 92 -14.93 0.92 0.51
CA HIS A 92 -15.71 0.01 -0.32
C HIS A 92 -15.45 0.15 -1.83
N LYS A 93 -14.83 1.25 -2.29
CA LYS A 93 -14.53 1.47 -3.72
C LYS A 93 -13.14 0.99 -4.12
N TRP A 94 -12.23 0.80 -3.17
CA TRP A 94 -10.85 0.42 -3.45
C TRP A 94 -10.72 -0.95 -4.15
N SER A 95 -11.67 -1.87 -3.95
CA SER A 95 -11.78 -3.11 -4.74
C SER A 95 -11.80 -2.87 -6.26
N SER A 96 -12.18 -1.67 -6.70
CA SER A 96 -12.17 -1.29 -8.12
C SER A 96 -10.76 -1.01 -8.67
N LEU A 97 -9.78 -0.71 -7.81
CA LEU A 97 -8.36 -0.54 -8.17
C LEU A 97 -7.60 -1.88 -8.30
N GLN A 98 -8.26 -2.97 -7.93
CA GLN A 98 -7.77 -4.31 -8.19
C GLN A 98 -7.98 -4.74 -9.65
N LYS A 99 -8.88 -4.08 -10.39
CA LYS A 99 -9.05 -4.29 -11.84
C LYS A 99 -7.97 -3.63 -12.67
#